data_AF-A0A6I9XWU2-F1
#
_entry.id   AF-A0A6I9XWU2-F1
#
_cell.length_a   1.000
_cell.length_b   1.000
_cell.length_c   1.000
_cell.angle_alpha   90.00
_cell.angle_beta   90.00
_cell.angle_gamma   90.00
#
_symmetry.space_group_name_H-M   'P 1'
#
loop_
_entity.id
_entity.type
_entity.pdbx_description
1 polymer ?
#
loop_
_entity_poly.entity_id
_entity_poly.type
_entity_poly.pdbx_seq_one_letter_code
_entity_poly.pdbx_strand_id
1 'polypeptide(L)'
;MARYSRLPKKKDNGKLKAEVAKEVASARRKQHLSSLQYYCALNALQYRKRVAMMEPMLGYAHSQINFLKKGAERFSKKLDGFLTSVTNTVQSIQEESDAEIEAMRVSQQDLLSVGESVYTPDFDASPVINKNLIQKAGYLNLRK
;
A
#
# COMPACT_ATOMS: atom_id res chain seq x y z
N MET A 1 -42.20 35.70 -31.90
CA MET A 1 -43.67 35.53 -31.93
C MET A 1 -44.41 36.69 -31.30
N ALA A 2 -44.11 37.07 -30.05
CA ALA A 2 -44.86 38.12 -29.34
C ALA A 2 -44.95 39.47 -30.08
N ARG A 3 -43.88 39.89 -30.78
CA ARG A 3 -43.90 41.12 -31.61
C ARG A 3 -44.85 41.03 -32.81
N TYR A 4 -44.88 39.90 -33.51
CA TYR A 4 -45.77 39.67 -34.65
C TYR A 4 -47.24 39.65 -34.24
N SER A 5 -47.56 39.00 -33.11
CA SER A 5 -48.93 38.93 -32.57
C SER A 5 -49.49 40.27 -32.11
N ARG A 6 -48.63 41.28 -31.85
CA ARG A 6 -49.02 42.62 -31.39
C ARG A 6 -49.15 43.64 -32.53
N LEU A 7 -49.02 43.23 -33.80
CA LEU A 7 -49.15 44.15 -34.93
C LEU A 7 -50.59 44.69 -35.06
N PRO A 8 -50.77 46.01 -35.33
CA PRO A 8 -52.09 46.63 -35.39
C PRO A 8 -52.89 46.18 -36.63
N LYS A 9 -54.15 45.78 -36.43
CA LYS A 9 -55.04 45.27 -37.51
C LYS A 9 -55.69 46.36 -38.36
N LYS A 10 -55.92 47.57 -37.80
CA LYS A 10 -56.67 48.67 -38.45
C LYS A 10 -55.80 49.69 -39.21
N LYS A 11 -54.52 49.84 -38.86
CA LYS A 11 -53.53 50.71 -39.54
C LYS A 11 -52.36 49.83 -39.99
N ASP A 12 -52.51 49.15 -41.12
CA ASP A 12 -51.50 48.20 -41.61
C ASP A 12 -50.33 48.92 -42.28
N ASN A 13 -49.11 48.68 -41.77
CA ASN A 13 -47.87 49.10 -42.42
C ASN A 13 -47.22 47.86 -43.02
N GLY A 14 -47.40 47.67 -44.33
CA GLY A 14 -46.94 46.49 -45.06
C GLY A 14 -45.43 46.25 -44.96
N LYS A 15 -44.61 47.31 -44.87
CA LYS A 15 -43.16 47.20 -44.71
C LYS A 15 -42.78 46.63 -43.34
N LEU A 16 -43.34 47.19 -42.27
CA LEU A 16 -43.10 46.72 -40.90
C LEU A 16 -43.59 45.28 -40.69
N LYS A 17 -44.76 44.94 -41.26
CA LYS A 17 -45.31 43.59 -41.21
C LYS A 17 -44.40 42.56 -41.89
N ALA A 18 -43.86 42.89 -43.07
CA ALA A 18 -42.94 42.03 -43.80
C ALA A 18 -41.61 41.83 -43.05
N GLU A 19 -41.09 42.88 -42.42
CA GLU A 19 -39.87 42.82 -41.61
C GLU A 19 -40.05 41.92 -40.38
N VAL A 20 -41.10 42.15 -39.59
CA VAL A 20 -41.39 41.34 -38.39
C VAL A 20 -41.70 39.89 -38.78
N ALA A 21 -42.34 39.64 -39.92
CA ALA A 21 -42.54 38.29 -40.44
C ALA A 21 -41.21 37.59 -40.80
N LYS A 22 -40.27 38.31 -41.42
CA LYS A 22 -38.94 37.80 -41.76
C LYS A 22 -38.11 37.47 -40.51
N GLU A 23 -38.15 38.32 -39.49
CA GLU A 23 -37.51 38.05 -38.18
C GLU A 23 -38.09 36.78 -37.54
N VAL A 24 -39.42 36.64 -37.54
CA VAL A 24 -40.09 35.46 -37.00
C VAL A 24 -39.72 34.19 -37.77
N ALA A 25 -39.67 34.25 -39.09
CA ALA A 25 -39.25 33.12 -39.91
C ALA A 25 -37.80 32.71 -39.63
N SER A 26 -36.89 33.68 -39.50
CA SER A 26 -35.49 33.45 -39.14
C SER A 26 -35.36 32.81 -37.76
N ALA A 27 -36.04 33.36 -36.75
CA ALA A 27 -36.05 32.82 -35.39
C ALA A 27 -36.62 31.40 -35.34
N ARG A 28 -37.71 31.13 -36.07
CA ARG A 28 -38.32 29.79 -36.16
C ARG A 28 -37.39 28.79 -36.85
N ARG A 29 -36.69 29.19 -37.92
CA ARG A 29 -35.69 28.35 -38.59
C ARG A 29 -34.54 28.00 -37.65
N LYS A 30 -33.99 28.99 -36.93
CA LYS A 30 -32.93 28.76 -35.94
C LYS A 30 -33.40 27.82 -34.83
N GLN A 31 -34.59 28.05 -34.29
CA GLN A 31 -35.19 27.17 -33.28
C GLN A 31 -35.29 25.74 -33.80
N HIS A 32 -35.90 25.54 -34.97
CA HIS A 32 -36.09 24.22 -35.57
C HIS A 32 -34.77 23.47 -35.76
N LEU A 33 -33.76 24.13 -36.35
CA LEU A 33 -32.44 23.52 -36.57
C LEU A 33 -31.76 23.17 -35.25
N SER A 34 -31.79 24.07 -34.27
CA SER A 34 -31.20 23.81 -32.94
C SER A 34 -31.90 22.67 -32.20
N SER A 35 -33.24 22.57 -32.30
CA SER A 35 -34.00 21.47 -31.71
C SER A 35 -33.67 20.13 -32.37
N LEU A 36 -33.54 20.08 -33.70
CA LEU A 36 -33.16 18.86 -34.41
C LEU A 36 -31.77 18.37 -34.00
N GLN A 37 -30.79 19.28 -33.91
CA GLN A 37 -29.44 18.95 -33.43
C GLN A 37 -29.47 18.44 -32.00
N TYR A 38 -30.25 19.09 -31.13
CA TYR A 38 -30.40 18.67 -29.73
C TYR A 38 -31.01 17.27 -29.61
N TYR A 39 -32.10 16.98 -30.32
CA TYR A 39 -32.72 15.65 -30.31
C TYR A 39 -31.79 14.58 -30.88
N CYS A 40 -31.05 14.89 -31.95
CA CYS A 40 -30.04 13.98 -32.48
C CYS A 40 -28.95 13.69 -31.44
N ALA A 41 -28.45 14.71 -30.74
CA ALA A 41 -27.46 14.56 -29.68
C ALA A 41 -27.99 13.71 -28.52
N LEU A 42 -29.24 13.90 -28.09
CA LEU A 42 -29.88 13.09 -27.05
C LEU A 42 -30.04 11.63 -27.46
N ASN A 43 -30.39 11.36 -28.72
CA ASN A 43 -30.50 10.00 -29.24
C ASN A 43 -29.12 9.31 -29.24
N ALA A 44 -28.07 10.01 -29.70
CA ALA A 44 -26.71 9.49 -29.64
C ALA A 44 -26.25 9.25 -28.20
N LEU A 45 -26.63 10.13 -27.26
CA LEU A 45 -26.29 10.00 -25.84
C LEU A 45 -26.85 8.71 -25.22
N GLN A 46 -28.04 8.24 -25.65
CA GLN A 46 -28.62 7.00 -25.12
C GLN A 46 -27.72 5.77 -25.33
N TYR A 47 -26.95 5.76 -26.42
CA TYR A 47 -25.97 4.71 -26.71
C TYR A 47 -24.62 5.02 -26.06
N ARG A 48 -24.14 6.26 -26.19
CA ARG A 48 -22.84 6.65 -25.62
C ARG A 48 -22.76 6.45 -24.12
N LYS A 49 -23.84 6.69 -23.37
CA LYS A 49 -23.87 6.45 -21.92
C LYS A 49 -23.64 4.98 -21.55
N ARG A 50 -24.09 4.04 -22.38
CA ARG A 50 -23.88 2.60 -22.14
C ARG A 50 -22.41 2.25 -22.33
N VAL A 51 -21.82 2.71 -23.44
CA VAL A 51 -20.39 2.51 -23.74
C VAL A 51 -19.53 3.16 -22.67
N ALA A 52 -19.80 4.42 -22.32
CA ALA A 52 -19.05 5.17 -21.30
C ALA A 52 -19.07 4.51 -19.91
N MET A 53 -20.07 3.69 -19.60
CA MET A 53 -20.13 2.93 -18.36
C MET A 53 -19.41 1.57 -18.47
N MET A 54 -19.52 0.90 -19.61
CA MET A 54 -18.96 -0.45 -19.79
C MET A 54 -17.46 -0.44 -20.09
N GLU A 55 -16.98 0.54 -20.86
CA GLU A 55 -15.57 0.63 -21.28
C GLU A 55 -14.60 0.74 -20.10
N PRO A 56 -14.85 1.58 -19.07
CA PRO A 56 -14.02 1.60 -17.86
C PRO A 56 -14.04 0.27 -17.10
N MET A 57 -15.19 -0.41 -17.03
CA MET A 57 -15.29 -1.71 -16.34
C MET A 57 -14.49 -2.78 -17.07
N LEU A 58 -14.51 -2.79 -18.40
CA LEU A 58 -13.71 -3.71 -19.21
C LEU A 58 -12.21 -3.44 -19.03
N GLY A 59 -11.80 -2.17 -19.07
CA GLY A 59 -10.42 -1.77 -18.81
C GLY A 59 -9.93 -2.17 -17.41
N TYR A 60 -10.78 -1.98 -16.40
CA TYR A 60 -10.53 -2.44 -15.03
C TYR A 60 -10.37 -3.96 -14.95
N ALA A 61 -11.29 -4.72 -15.54
CA ALA A 61 -11.25 -6.19 -15.53
C ALA A 61 -9.97 -6.71 -16.20
N HIS A 62 -9.60 -6.19 -17.37
CA HIS A 62 -8.33 -6.55 -18.03
C HIS A 62 -7.12 -6.21 -17.16
N SER A 63 -7.14 -5.05 -16.49
CA SER A 63 -6.05 -4.64 -15.60
C SER A 63 -5.92 -5.58 -14.42
N GLN A 64 -7.03 -5.99 -13.80
CA GLN A 64 -7.04 -6.93 -12.68
C GLN A 64 -6.53 -8.32 -13.09
N ILE A 65 -6.99 -8.83 -14.24
CA ILE A 65 -6.52 -10.11 -14.78
C ILE A 65 -5.01 -10.07 -14.99
N ASN A 66 -4.50 -9.01 -15.62
CA ASN A 66 -3.07 -8.85 -15.89
C ASN A 66 -2.25 -8.70 -14.60
N PHE A 67 -2.76 -7.94 -13.63
CA PHE A 67 -2.12 -7.78 -12.33
C PHE A 67 -1.98 -9.12 -11.60
N LEU A 68 -3.08 -9.87 -11.47
CA LEU A 68 -3.09 -11.16 -10.81
C LEU A 68 -2.21 -12.18 -11.53
N LYS A 69 -2.25 -12.22 -12.87
CA LYS A 69 -1.41 -13.13 -13.67
C LYS A 69 0.08 -12.84 -13.47
N LYS A 70 0.50 -11.58 -13.61
CA LYS A 70 1.89 -11.17 -13.35
C LYS A 70 2.29 -11.39 -11.89
N GLY A 71 1.36 -11.22 -10.96
CA GLY A 71 1.55 -11.55 -9.55
C GLY A 71 1.85 -13.04 -9.36
N ALA A 72 1.02 -13.92 -9.92
CA ALA A 72 1.21 -15.37 -9.84
C ALA A 72 2.53 -15.84 -10.48
N GLU A 73 2.96 -15.22 -11.58
CA GLU A 73 4.27 -15.48 -12.18
C GLU A 73 5.43 -15.08 -11.26
N ARG A 74 5.29 -14.00 -10.47
CA ARG A 74 6.29 -13.55 -9.50
C ARG A 74 6.31 -14.41 -8.23
N PHE A 75 5.14 -14.71 -7.66
CA PHE A 75 4.96 -15.62 -6.53
C PHE A 75 5.06 -17.07 -6.98
N SER A 76 6.20 -17.40 -7.59
CA SER A 76 6.47 -18.72 -8.16
C SER A 76 6.87 -19.73 -7.09
N LYS A 77 6.87 -21.02 -7.45
CA LYS A 77 7.44 -22.09 -6.63
C LYS A 77 8.90 -21.85 -6.22
N LYS A 78 9.64 -21.03 -6.97
CA LYS A 78 11.01 -20.65 -6.59
C LYS A 78 11.03 -19.77 -5.34
N LEU A 79 10.08 -18.83 -5.23
CA LEU A 79 9.94 -18.00 -4.03
C LEU A 79 9.48 -18.85 -2.84
N ASP A 80 8.53 -19.77 -3.06
CA ASP A 80 8.06 -20.71 -2.05
C ASP A 80 9.20 -21.59 -1.50
N GLY A 81 10.03 -22.14 -2.40
CA GLY A 81 11.23 -22.89 -2.02
C GLY A 81 12.25 -22.03 -1.26
N PHE A 82 12.44 -20.77 -1.66
CA PHE A 82 13.29 -19.83 -0.93
C PHE A 82 12.75 -19.56 0.49
N LEU A 83 11.45 -19.30 0.63
CA LEU A 83 10.82 -19.07 1.94
C LEU A 83 10.92 -20.31 2.84
N THR A 84 10.74 -21.49 2.28
CA THR A 84 10.94 -22.76 3.00
C THR A 84 12.39 -22.89 3.50
N SER A 85 13.37 -22.55 2.66
CA SER A 85 14.78 -22.55 3.07
C SER A 85 15.07 -21.56 4.19
N VAL A 86 14.47 -20.36 4.15
CA VAL A 86 14.60 -19.37 5.21
C VAL A 86 13.97 -19.88 6.51
N THR A 87 12.77 -20.47 6.44
CA THR A 87 12.10 -21.08 7.60
C THR A 87 12.98 -22.15 8.23
N ASN A 88 13.57 -23.04 7.44
CA ASN A 88 14.48 -24.07 7.95
C ASN A 88 15.72 -23.45 8.62
N THR A 89 16.27 -22.37 8.05
CA THR A 89 17.43 -21.67 8.63
C THR A 89 17.08 -21.06 9.98
N VAL A 90 15.92 -20.40 10.08
CA VAL A 90 15.42 -19.83 11.34
C VAL A 90 15.22 -20.92 12.38
N GLN A 91 14.64 -22.06 11.98
CA GLN A 91 14.44 -23.21 12.86
C GLN A 91 15.77 -23.79 13.38
N SER A 92 16.77 -23.97 12.50
CA SER A 92 18.09 -24.45 12.92
C SER A 92 18.79 -23.49 13.89
N ILE A 93 18.70 -22.17 13.64
CA ILE A 93 19.24 -21.16 14.57
C ILE A 93 18.53 -21.23 15.92
N GLN A 94 17.22 -21.43 15.93
CA GLN A 94 16.44 -21.55 17.16
C GLN A 94 16.86 -22.77 17.97
N GLU A 95 17.00 -23.93 17.32
CA GLU A 95 17.43 -25.17 17.97
C GLU A 95 18.84 -25.08 18.55
N GLU A 96 19.78 -24.51 17.80
CA GLU A 96 21.16 -24.27 18.25
C GLU A 96 21.19 -23.29 19.44
N SER A 97 20.41 -22.20 19.34
CA SER A 97 20.30 -21.21 20.42
C SER A 97 19.73 -21.83 21.70
N ASP A 98 18.69 -22.64 21.61
CA ASP A 98 18.06 -23.26 22.78
C ASP A 98 19.00 -24.27 23.46
N ALA A 99 19.77 -25.03 22.67
CA ALA A 99 20.78 -25.94 23.17
C ALA A 99 21.92 -25.21 23.90
N GLU A 100 22.45 -24.13 23.30
CA GLU A 100 23.51 -23.33 23.91
C GLU A 100 23.05 -22.60 25.17
N ILE A 101 21.82 -22.05 25.17
CA ILE A 101 21.24 -21.42 26.36
C ILE A 101 21.14 -22.43 27.51
N GLU A 102 20.70 -23.65 27.24
CA GLU A 102 20.60 -24.67 28.28
C GLU A 102 21.98 -25.13 28.78
N ALA A 103 22.95 -25.33 27.88
CA ALA A 103 24.33 -25.64 28.26
C ALA A 103 24.96 -24.53 29.13
N MET A 104 24.75 -23.26 28.75
CA MET A 104 25.16 -22.10 29.53
C MET A 104 24.47 -22.06 30.89
N ARG A 105 23.17 -22.39 30.95
CA ARG A 105 22.40 -22.41 32.21
C ARG A 105 22.96 -23.44 33.20
N VAL A 106 23.28 -24.66 32.73
CA VAL A 106 23.89 -25.70 33.58
C VAL A 106 25.29 -25.28 34.02
N SER A 107 26.12 -24.82 33.10
CA SER A 107 27.48 -24.34 33.43
C SER A 107 27.46 -23.20 34.44
N GLN A 108 26.53 -22.25 34.31
CA GLN A 108 26.34 -21.18 35.27
C GLN A 108 25.94 -21.72 36.64
N GLN A 109 25.03 -22.69 36.71
CA GLN A 109 24.61 -23.30 37.97
C GLN A 109 25.78 -24.00 38.68
N ASP A 110 26.62 -24.73 37.94
CA ASP A 110 27.79 -25.42 38.48
C ASP A 110 28.85 -24.43 39.00
N LEU A 111 29.14 -23.37 38.23
CA LEU A 111 30.09 -22.32 38.62
C LEU A 111 29.65 -21.53 39.86
N LEU A 112 28.33 -21.40 40.05
CA LEU A 112 27.76 -20.74 41.24
C LEU A 112 27.64 -21.70 42.43
N SER A 113 27.71 -23.01 42.22
CA SER A 113 27.61 -24.04 43.27
C SER A 113 28.94 -24.30 44.00
N VAL A 114 29.67 -23.23 44.32
CA VAL A 114 30.92 -23.29 45.08
C VAL A 114 30.69 -22.87 46.54
N GLY A 115 31.52 -23.38 47.45
CA GLY A 115 31.43 -23.02 48.87
C GLY A 115 31.74 -21.55 49.13
N GLU A 116 31.18 -20.98 50.21
CA GLU A 116 31.39 -19.59 50.63
C GLU A 116 32.88 -19.26 50.89
N SER A 117 33.69 -20.27 51.19
CA SER A 117 35.14 -20.16 51.31
C SER A 117 35.82 -19.59 50.06
N VAL A 118 35.28 -19.84 48.86
CA VAL A 118 35.82 -19.32 47.58
C VAL A 118 35.68 -17.79 47.50
N TYR A 119 34.64 -17.25 48.12
CA TYR A 119 34.36 -15.82 48.13
C TYR A 119 34.90 -15.11 49.39
N THR A 120 35.28 -15.86 50.43
CA THR A 120 35.75 -15.33 51.71
C THR A 120 37.26 -15.13 51.68
N PRO A 121 37.78 -13.89 51.80
CA PRO A 121 39.22 -13.66 51.85
C PRO A 121 39.83 -14.26 53.13
N ASP A 122 41.03 -14.83 53.01
CA ASP A 122 41.82 -15.39 54.13
C ASP A 122 41.08 -16.51 54.92
N PHE A 123 40.21 -17.27 54.24
CA PHE A 123 39.45 -18.37 54.84
C PHE A 123 40.33 -19.52 55.37
N ASP A 124 41.50 -19.74 54.76
CA ASP A 124 42.34 -20.90 55.03
C ASP A 124 43.14 -20.74 56.34
N ALA A 125 42.63 -21.28 57.45
CA ALA A 125 43.36 -21.33 58.74
C ALA A 125 44.69 -22.12 58.68
N SER A 126 44.92 -22.90 57.62
CA SER A 126 46.19 -23.58 57.30
C SER A 126 46.40 -23.55 55.77
N PRO A 127 47.12 -22.54 55.24
CA PRO A 127 47.14 -22.26 53.80
C PRO A 127 47.94 -23.29 53.00
N VAL A 128 47.41 -23.70 51.85
CA VAL A 128 48.10 -24.57 50.89
C VAL A 128 48.94 -23.71 49.93
N ILE A 129 50.23 -23.57 50.21
CA ILE A 129 51.13 -22.68 49.46
C ILE A 129 51.96 -23.48 48.44
N ASN A 130 51.75 -23.21 47.14
CA ASN A 130 52.61 -23.74 46.08
C ASN A 130 53.90 -22.89 45.96
N LYS A 131 55.06 -23.48 46.30
CA LYS A 131 56.38 -22.82 46.26
C LYS A 131 57.10 -22.90 44.91
N ASN A 132 56.52 -23.58 43.92
CA ASN A 132 57.17 -23.87 42.64
C ASN A 132 56.53 -23.11 41.45
N LEU A 133 55.81 -22.03 41.71
CA LEU A 133 55.17 -21.22 40.66
C LEU A 133 56.19 -20.38 39.90
N ILE A 134 56.26 -20.57 38.57
CA ILE A 134 57.07 -19.76 37.65
C ILE A 134 56.28 -18.58 37.03
N GLN A 135 54.95 -18.61 37.10
CA GLN A 135 54.04 -17.56 36.65
C GLN A 135 52.89 -17.40 37.64
N LYS A 136 52.48 -16.16 37.93
CA LYS A 136 51.35 -15.87 38.83
C LYS A 136 50.59 -14.62 38.36
N ALA A 137 49.27 -14.66 38.48
CA ALA A 137 48.36 -13.54 38.19
C ALA A 137 47.33 -13.39 39.32
N GLY A 138 46.91 -12.16 39.59
CA GLY A 138 45.94 -11.83 40.64
C GLY A 138 45.89 -10.32 40.92
N TYR A 139 44.86 -9.86 41.63
CA TYR A 139 44.73 -8.46 42.03
C TYR A 139 45.69 -8.12 43.18
N LEU A 140 46.32 -6.94 43.13
CA LEU A 140 47.21 -6.38 44.15
C LEU A 140 46.96 -4.88 44.33
N ASN A 141 47.20 -4.37 45.53
CA ASN A 141 47.14 -2.93 45.81
C ASN A 141 48.52 -2.30 45.58
N LEU A 142 48.64 -1.39 44.62
CA LEU A 142 49.85 -0.59 44.41
C LEU A 142 49.78 0.67 45.27
N ARG A 143 50.74 0.84 46.18
CA ARG A 143 50.84 2.03 47.03
C ARG A 143 51.23 3.24 46.17
N LYS A 144 50.45 4.33 46.26
CA LYS A 144 50.80 5.63 45.69
C LYS A 144 51.83 6.35 46.55
#